data_AF-A0AAW9IRE2-F1
#
_entry.id   AF-A0AAW9IRE2-F1
#
_cell.length_a   1.000
_cell.length_b   1.000
_cell.length_c   1.000
_cell.angle_alpha   90.00
_cell.angle_beta   90.00
_cell.angle_gamma   90.00
#
_symmetry.space_group_name_H-M   'P 1'
#
loop_
_entity.id
_entity.type
_entity.pdbx_description
1 polymer ?
#
loop_
_entity_poly.entity_id
_entity_poly.type
_entity_poly.pdbx_seq_one_letter_code
_entity_poly.pdbx_strand_id
1 'polypeptide(L)'
;IYDMVVSKGIEVLKGEENPKVKKIYGNDPIRRYGFFKDDFFGIDKVIMKLVNYLHSASMKGEEARQVLYLVGPVGAGKSSLVESLKKALVECPPIYSLKGCPMHEEPLHLIPKHLRPKFKELLGVEIEGDLCPVCKYK
;
A
#
# COMPACT_ATOMS: atom_id res chain seq x y z
N ILE A 1 -1.51 0.71 -4.40
CA ILE A 1 -0.33 1.46 -3.90
C ILE A 1 0.97 0.73 -4.22
N TYR A 2 1.17 -0.52 -3.77
CA TYR A 2 2.38 -1.29 -4.07
C TYR A 2 2.74 -1.26 -5.56
N ASP A 3 1.78 -1.64 -6.42
CA ASP A 3 2.00 -1.67 -7.87
C ASP A 3 2.38 -0.30 -8.45
N MET A 4 1.81 0.77 -7.90
CA MET A 4 2.15 2.14 -8.31
C MET A 4 3.62 2.44 -7.97
N VAL A 5 4.04 2.18 -6.73
CA VAL A 5 5.43 2.41 -6.30
C VAL A 5 6.42 1.61 -7.16
N VAL A 6 6.08 0.35 -7.48
CA VAL A 6 6.90 -0.52 -8.34
C VAL A 6 6.91 -0.04 -9.80
N SER A 7 5.80 0.49 -10.31
CA SER A 7 5.70 0.99 -11.68
C SER A 7 6.68 2.11 -12.01
N LYS A 8 7.12 2.86 -10.99
CA LYS A 8 8.14 3.94 -11.13
C LYS A 8 9.59 3.42 -11.14
N GLY A 9 9.78 2.09 -11.13
CA GLY A 9 11.07 1.42 -11.23
C GLY A 9 11.68 1.03 -9.88
N ILE A 10 12.47 -0.05 -9.91
CA ILE A 10 13.23 -0.55 -8.75
C ILE A 10 14.69 -0.71 -9.16
N GLU A 11 15.59 -0.12 -8.37
CA GLU A 11 17.03 -0.27 -8.50
C GLU A 11 17.55 -1.14 -7.35
N VAL A 12 18.26 -2.22 -7.66
CA VAL A 12 18.86 -3.10 -6.65
C VAL A 12 20.30 -2.65 -6.41
N LEU A 13 20.55 -2.07 -5.24
CA LEU A 13 21.87 -1.67 -4.81
C LEU A 13 22.56 -2.85 -4.12
N LYS A 14 23.65 -3.34 -4.71
CA LYS A 14 24.51 -4.37 -4.12
C LYS A 14 25.76 -3.72 -3.54
N GLY A 15 26.10 -4.07 -2.30
CA GLY A 15 27.32 -3.58 -1.65
C GLY A 15 28.61 -4.03 -2.35
N GLU A 16 28.59 -5.15 -3.07
CA GLU A 16 29.75 -5.66 -3.81
C GLU A 16 30.16 -4.75 -4.97
N GLU A 17 29.18 -4.13 -5.63
CA GLU A 17 29.37 -3.31 -6.83
C GLU A 17 29.66 -1.84 -6.47
N ASN A 18 29.34 -1.40 -5.24
CA ASN A 18 29.51 0.00 -4.81
C ASN A 18 30.05 0.12 -3.37
N PRO A 19 31.31 0.58 -3.19
CA PRO A 19 31.92 0.77 -1.87
C PRO A 19 31.14 1.71 -0.93
N LYS A 20 30.45 2.72 -1.47
CA LYS A 20 29.63 3.65 -0.68
C LYS A 20 28.39 2.96 -0.12
N VAL A 21 27.73 2.14 -0.94
CA VAL A 21 26.57 1.33 -0.54
C VAL A 21 26.99 0.33 0.53
N LYS A 22 28.14 -0.34 0.34
CA LYS A 22 28.69 -1.28 1.33
C LYS A 22 28.94 -0.63 2.69
N LYS A 23 29.42 0.62 2.70
CA LYS A 23 29.69 1.35 3.94
C LYS A 23 28.40 1.70 4.71
N ILE A 24 27.30 1.98 4.01
CA ILE A 24 26.04 2.41 4.63
C ILE A 24 25.18 1.20 5.00
N TYR A 25 25.09 0.21 4.10
CA TYR A 25 24.14 -0.89 4.19
C TYR A 25 24.79 -2.26 4.43
N GLY A 26 26.11 -2.35 4.41
CA GLY A 26 26.84 -3.61 4.58
C GLY A 26 26.73 -4.49 3.34
N ASN A 27 26.53 -5.79 3.56
CA ASN A 27 26.30 -6.77 2.48
C ASN A 27 24.80 -6.97 2.18
N ASP A 28 23.90 -6.24 2.85
CA ASP A 28 22.46 -6.40 2.61
C ASP A 28 22.09 -5.88 1.21
N PRO A 29 21.36 -6.66 0.39
CA PRO A 29 20.81 -6.15 -0.86
C PRO A 29 19.70 -5.14 -0.55
N ILE A 30 19.83 -3.91 -1.07
CA ILE A 30 18.85 -2.84 -0.86
C ILE A 30 18.08 -2.57 -2.14
N ARG A 31 16.75 -2.60 -2.05
CA ARG A 31 15.87 -2.16 -3.14
C ARG A 31 15.56 -0.68 -2.94
N ARG A 32 16.03 0.14 -3.88
CA ARG A 32 15.69 1.56 -3.97
C ARG A 32 14.53 1.72 -4.95
N TYR A 33 13.44 2.32 -4.47
CA TYR A 33 12.21 2.50 -5.24
C TYR A 33 12.21 3.88 -5.89
N GLY A 34 12.01 3.93 -7.21
CA GLY A 34 12.08 5.16 -8.00
C GLY A 34 11.14 6.25 -7.48
N PHE A 35 9.94 5.88 -7.04
CA PHE A 35 8.96 6.81 -6.48
C PHE A 35 9.49 7.63 -5.29
N PHE A 36 10.37 7.06 -4.47
CA PHE A 36 10.92 7.72 -3.27
C PHE A 36 12.36 8.25 -3.46
N LYS A 37 12.96 8.02 -4.63
CA LYS A 37 14.41 8.20 -4.86
C LYS A 37 14.88 9.64 -4.72
N ASP A 38 14.06 10.60 -5.16
CA ASP A 38 14.42 12.01 -5.22
C ASP A 38 14.07 12.77 -3.92
N ASP A 39 13.12 12.25 -3.15
CA ASP A 39 12.62 12.87 -1.92
C ASP A 39 13.32 12.35 -0.66
N PHE A 40 13.85 11.13 -0.68
CA PHE A 40 14.36 10.45 0.52
C PHE A 40 15.76 9.88 0.33
N PHE A 41 16.65 10.21 1.28
CA PHE A 41 18.05 9.78 1.27
C PHE A 41 18.42 9.10 2.59
N GLY A 42 19.10 7.96 2.51
CA GLY A 42 19.62 7.24 3.69
C GLY A 42 18.57 6.43 4.47
N ILE A 43 17.30 6.47 4.06
CA ILE A 43 16.22 5.67 4.67
C ILE A 43 15.73 4.53 3.78
N ASP A 44 16.53 4.11 2.79
CA ASP A 44 16.15 3.06 1.82
C ASP A 44 15.76 1.75 2.51
N LYS A 45 16.42 1.37 3.63
CA LYS A 45 16.03 0.21 4.46
C LYS A 45 14.62 0.34 5.03
N VAL A 46 14.21 1.54 5.45
CA VAL A 46 12.87 1.80 6.02
C VAL A 46 11.82 1.78 4.91
N ILE A 47 12.11 2.41 3.77
CA ILE A 47 11.24 2.38 2.60
C ILE A 47 11.04 0.94 2.13
N MET A 48 12.10 0.13 2.08
CA MET A 48 12.01 -1.28 1.72
C MET A 48 11.09 -2.07 2.66
N LYS A 49 11.17 -1.85 3.98
CA LYS A 49 10.23 -2.44 4.95
C LYS A 49 8.79 -1.97 4.72
N LEU A 50 8.58 -0.69 4.48
CA LEU A 50 7.27 -0.11 4.20
C LEU A 50 6.64 -0.72 2.95
N VAL A 51 7.39 -0.79 1.85
CA VAL A 51 6.89 -1.35 0.59
C VAL A 51 6.61 -2.85 0.73
N ASN A 52 7.46 -3.59 1.46
CA ASN A 52 7.20 -5.00 1.77
C ASN A 52 5.93 -5.17 2.61
N TYR A 53 5.69 -4.30 3.60
CA TYR A 53 4.46 -4.31 4.39
C TYR A 53 3.22 -4.08 3.50
N LEU A 54 3.28 -3.10 2.59
CA LEU A 54 2.20 -2.84 1.62
C LEU A 54 1.97 -4.01 0.65
N HIS A 55 3.05 -4.70 0.25
CA HIS A 55 2.97 -5.89 -0.59
C HIS A 55 2.28 -7.04 0.14
N SER A 56 2.70 -7.35 1.37
CA SER A 56 2.02 -8.36 2.20
C SER A 56 0.55 -8.03 2.43
N ALA A 57 0.24 -6.75 2.69
CA ALA A 57 -1.14 -6.29 2.85
C ALA A 57 -1.97 -6.47 1.57
N SER A 58 -1.40 -6.26 0.37
CA SER A 58 -2.11 -6.51 -0.89
C SER A 58 -2.43 -7.99 -1.15
N MET A 59 -1.67 -8.92 -0.54
CA MET A 59 -1.90 -10.36 -0.64
C MET A 59 -2.92 -10.88 0.40
N LYS A 60 -3.68 -9.98 1.05
CA LYS A 60 -4.58 -10.30 2.17
C LYS A 60 -3.84 -11.01 3.33
N GLY A 61 -2.56 -10.70 3.53
CA GLY A 61 -1.78 -11.18 4.68
C GLY A 61 -2.25 -10.59 6.02
N GLU A 62 -1.63 -11.03 7.12
CA GLU A 62 -1.94 -10.53 8.48
C GLU A 62 -1.74 -9.01 8.58
N GLU A 63 -0.75 -8.48 7.86
CA GLU A 63 -0.43 -7.06 7.77
C GLU A 63 -1.61 -6.20 7.32
N ALA A 64 -2.53 -6.75 6.49
CA ALA A 64 -3.73 -6.04 6.04
C ALA A 64 -4.70 -5.69 7.18
N ARG A 65 -4.60 -6.37 8.32
CA ARG A 65 -5.43 -6.17 9.51
C ARG A 65 -4.71 -5.39 10.61
N GLN A 66 -3.46 -5.02 10.40
CA GLN A 66 -2.61 -4.36 11.39
C GLN A 66 -2.56 -2.84 11.16
N VAL A 67 -2.29 -2.09 12.22
CA VAL A 67 -2.05 -0.64 12.13
C VAL A 67 -0.57 -0.40 11.85
N LEU A 68 -0.27 0.29 10.74
CA LEU A 68 1.08 0.75 10.43
C LEU A 68 1.47 1.92 11.34
N TYR A 69 2.51 1.73 12.16
CA TYR A 69 2.99 2.76 13.09
C TYR A 69 4.42 3.22 12.74
N LEU A 70 4.60 4.53 12.54
CA LEU A 70 5.90 5.15 12.21
C LEU A 70 6.55 5.72 13.47
N VAL A 71 7.62 5.06 13.95
CA VAL A 71 8.37 5.47 15.15
C VAL A 71 9.70 6.09 14.77
N GLY A 72 10.06 7.19 15.43
CA GLY A 72 11.38 7.80 15.30
C GLY A 72 11.49 9.13 16.05
N PRO A 73 12.69 9.75 16.09
CA PRO A 73 12.86 11.07 16.69
C PRO A 73 12.13 12.16 15.91
N VAL A 74 11.95 13.32 16.54
CA VAL A 74 11.44 14.53 15.86
C VAL A 74 12.39 14.93 14.73
N GLY A 75 11.84 15.37 13.59
CA GLY A 75 12.63 15.71 12.40
C GLY A 75 13.05 14.54 11.51
N ALA A 76 12.76 13.29 11.87
CA ALA A 76 13.12 12.11 11.07
C ALA A 76 12.32 11.90 9.76
N GLY A 77 11.62 12.94 9.27
CA GLY A 77 10.87 12.87 8.00
C GLY A 77 9.60 12.01 8.02
N LYS A 78 9.07 11.62 9.20
CA LYS A 78 7.87 10.77 9.33
C LYS A 78 6.65 11.37 8.60
N SER A 79 6.37 12.66 8.83
CA SER A 79 5.26 13.35 8.16
C SER A 79 5.48 13.45 6.66
N SER A 80 6.73 13.65 6.22
CA SER A 80 7.08 13.69 4.79
C SER A 80 6.83 12.34 4.11
N LEU A 81 7.14 11.23 4.79
CA LEU A 81 6.86 9.89 4.28
C LEU A 81 5.36 9.65 4.13
N VAL A 82 4.56 10.07 5.12
CA VAL A 82 3.09 10.00 5.05
C VAL A 82 2.56 10.85 3.90
N GLU A 83 3.11 12.05 3.68
CA GLU A 83 2.68 12.91 2.59
C GLU A 83 3.01 12.34 1.21
N SER A 84 4.19 11.72 1.07
CA SER A 84 4.57 10.98 -0.15
C SER A 84 3.62 9.79 -0.40
N LEU A 85 3.22 9.06 0.65
CA LEU A 85 2.21 8.00 0.54
C LEU A 85 0.82 8.53 0.12
N LYS A 86 0.42 9.71 0.59
CA LYS A 86 -0.82 10.34 0.14
C LYS A 86 -0.76 10.70 -1.34
N LYS A 87 0.35 11.30 -1.81
CA LYS A 87 0.56 11.55 -3.24
C LYS A 87 0.46 10.25 -4.04
N ALA A 88 1.04 9.17 -3.51
CA ALA A 88 0.97 7.86 -4.15
C ALA A 88 -0.47 7.35 -4.30
N LEU A 89 -1.32 7.57 -3.29
CA LEU A 89 -2.73 7.22 -3.32
C LEU A 89 -3.52 8.03 -4.36
N VAL A 90 -3.20 9.32 -4.52
CA VAL A 90 -3.86 10.20 -5.50
C VAL A 90 -3.51 9.82 -6.94
N GLU A 91 -2.31 9.31 -7.19
CA GLU A 91 -1.90 8.80 -8.51
C GLU A 91 -2.50 7.42 -8.85
N CYS A 92 -3.05 6.70 -7.86
CA CYS A 92 -3.67 5.41 -8.12
C CYS A 92 -4.98 5.56 -8.91
N PRO A 93 -5.44 4.49 -9.61
CA PRO A 93 -6.75 4.48 -10.23
C PRO A 93 -7.87 4.83 -9.23
N PRO A 94 -8.94 5.50 -9.70
CA PRO A 94 -10.03 5.90 -8.83
C PRO A 94 -10.71 4.67 -8.21
N ILE A 95 -11.09 4.79 -6.95
CA ILE A 95 -11.86 3.77 -6.23
C ILE A 95 -13.33 4.22 -6.23
N TYR A 96 -14.22 3.29 -6.56
CA TYR A 96 -15.65 3.53 -6.54
C TYR A 96 -16.21 3.27 -5.14
N SER A 97 -17.11 4.14 -4.69
CA SER A 97 -17.82 4.00 -3.42
C SER A 97 -19.31 4.29 -3.59
N LEU A 98 -20.13 3.79 -2.66
CA LEU A 98 -21.56 4.07 -2.68
C LEU A 98 -21.85 5.55 -2.43
N LYS A 99 -22.62 6.16 -3.33
CA LYS A 99 -23.03 7.56 -3.23
C LYS A 99 -23.84 7.78 -1.95
N GLY A 100 -23.37 8.70 -1.10
CA GLY A 100 -24.05 9.06 0.15
C GLY A 100 -23.86 8.06 1.29
N CYS A 101 -22.94 7.09 1.15
CA CYS A 101 -22.47 6.26 2.25
C CYS A 101 -21.43 7.04 3.07
N PRO A 102 -21.60 7.20 4.40
CA PRO A 102 -20.61 7.87 5.25
C PRO A 102 -19.30 7.08 5.40
N MET A 103 -19.35 5.76 5.16
CA MET A 103 -18.20 4.86 5.28
C MET A 103 -17.46 4.68 3.95
N HIS A 104 -17.91 5.32 2.86
CA HIS A 104 -17.37 5.13 1.51
C HIS A 104 -17.20 3.64 1.15
N GLU A 105 -18.22 2.83 1.45
CA GLU A 105 -18.14 1.38 1.33
C GLU A 105 -18.01 0.88 -0.12
N GLU A 106 -17.57 -0.37 -0.24
CA GLU A 106 -17.40 -1.06 -1.51
C GLU A 106 -18.75 -1.30 -2.22
N PRO A 107 -18.93 -0.86 -3.47
CA PRO A 107 -20.21 -0.98 -4.17
C PRO A 107 -20.72 -2.42 -4.34
N LEU A 108 -19.82 -3.40 -4.36
CA LEU A 108 -20.18 -4.82 -4.51
C LEU A 108 -20.98 -5.35 -3.31
N HIS A 109 -20.98 -4.66 -2.17
CA HIS A 109 -21.81 -5.02 -1.02
C HIS A 109 -23.32 -4.92 -1.30
N LEU A 110 -23.74 -4.16 -2.32
CA LEU A 110 -25.13 -4.11 -2.79
C LEU A 110 -25.61 -5.45 -3.38
N ILE A 111 -24.70 -6.34 -3.78
CA ILE A 111 -25.06 -7.63 -4.35
C ILE A 111 -25.65 -8.53 -3.25
N PRO A 112 -26.90 -9.02 -3.41
CA PRO A 112 -27.53 -9.92 -2.46
C PRO A 112 -26.68 -11.17 -2.19
N LYS A 113 -26.64 -11.63 -0.93
CA LYS A 113 -25.80 -12.76 -0.50
C LYS A 113 -25.94 -14.01 -1.37
N HIS A 114 -27.17 -14.33 -1.79
CA HIS A 114 -27.46 -15.50 -2.63
C HIS A 114 -26.91 -15.39 -4.06
N LEU A 115 -26.64 -14.18 -4.57
CA LEU A 115 -26.05 -13.96 -5.90
C LEU A 115 -24.52 -13.87 -5.87
N ARG A 116 -23.91 -13.65 -4.71
CA ARG A 116 -22.45 -13.50 -4.58
C ARG A 116 -21.65 -14.69 -5.16
N PRO A 117 -22.05 -15.96 -5.02
CA PRO A 117 -21.32 -17.08 -5.65
C PRO A 117 -21.24 -16.94 -7.17
N LYS A 118 -22.35 -16.55 -7.82
CA LYS A 118 -22.40 -16.32 -9.26
C LYS A 118 -21.51 -15.16 -9.69
N PHE A 119 -21.52 -14.06 -8.93
CA PHE A 119 -20.65 -12.91 -9.23
C PHE A 119 -19.18 -13.19 -8.94
N LYS A 120 -18.86 -14.03 -7.96
CA LYS A 120 -17.50 -14.50 -7.69
C LYS A 120 -16.93 -15.25 -8.89
N GLU A 121 -17.73 -16.12 -9.52
CA GLU A 121 -17.33 -16.82 -10.75
C GLU A 121 -17.16 -15.87 -11.94
N LEU A 122 -18.07 -14.90 -12.10
CA LEU A 122 -18.04 -13.95 -13.22
C LEU A 122 -16.89 -12.93 -13.15
N LEU A 123 -16.60 -12.41 -11.95
CA LEU A 123 -15.65 -11.32 -11.75
C LEU A 123 -14.30 -11.80 -11.22
N GLY A 124 -14.21 -13.02 -10.69
CA GLY A 124 -13.03 -13.51 -10.00
C GLY A 124 -12.75 -12.80 -8.67
N VAL A 125 -13.72 -12.05 -8.14
CA VAL A 125 -13.59 -11.25 -6.91
C VAL A 125 -14.45 -11.85 -5.80
N GLU A 126 -13.87 -11.97 -4.61
CA GLU A 126 -14.58 -12.40 -3.42
C GLU A 126 -15.20 -11.21 -2.68
N ILE A 127 -16.52 -11.22 -2.50
CA ILE A 127 -17.27 -10.15 -1.84
C ILE A 127 -17.42 -10.49 -0.35
N GLU A 128 -16.51 -9.94 0.46
CA GLU A 128 -16.50 -10.08 1.91
C GLU A 128 -17.26 -8.92 2.58
N GLY A 129 -17.94 -9.19 3.70
CA GLY A 129 -18.64 -8.16 4.47
C GLY A 129 -20.09 -7.89 4.03
N ASP A 130 -20.70 -6.88 4.63
CA ASP A 130 -22.10 -6.50 4.45
C ASP A 130 -22.23 -4.98 4.32
N LEU A 131 -23.32 -4.52 3.70
CA LEU A 131 -23.65 -3.09 3.62
C LEU A 131 -23.56 -2.44 5.00
N CYS A 132 -23.07 -1.20 5.06
CA CYS A 132 -23.07 -0.48 6.32
C CYS A 132 -24.51 -0.29 6.84
N PRO A 133 -24.73 -0.12 8.16
CA PRO A 133 -26.07 0.02 8.71
C PRO A 133 -26.88 1.12 8.02
N VAL A 134 -26.27 2.27 7.72
CA VAL A 134 -26.94 3.40 7.07
C VAL A 134 -27.41 3.05 5.66
N CYS A 135 -26.60 2.36 4.87
CA CYS A 135 -26.96 1.94 3.51
C CYS A 135 -27.95 0.79 3.49
N LYS A 136 -27.99 -0.04 4.53
CA LYS A 136 -28.95 -1.15 4.65
C LYS A 136 -30.37 -0.69 4.99
N TYR A 137 -30.52 0.42 5.70
CA TYR A 137 -31.83 0.96 6.12
C TYR A 137 -32.44 1.97 5.14
N LYS A 138 -31.68 2.47 4.17
CA LYS A 138 -32.18 3.33 3.09
C LYS A 138 -32.79 2.51 1.97
#